data_AF-A0A3D2RJI3-F1
#
_entry.id   AF-A0A3D2RJI3-F1
#
_cell.length_a   1.000
_cell.length_b   1.000
_cell.length_c   1.000
_cell.angle_alpha   90.00
_cell.angle_beta   90.00
_cell.angle_gamma   90.00
#
_symmetry.space_group_name_H-M   'P 1'
#
loop_
_entity.id
_entity.type
_entity.pdbx_description
1 polymer ?
#
loop_
_entity_poly.entity_id
_entity_poly.type
_entity_poly.pdbx_seq_one_letter_code
_entity_poly.pdbx_strand_id
1 'polypeptide(L)'
;MHMVVADEELEMMQYLFDLQGYLVIENALSDTEVSELNALLDERGLPKDGKRFGSAPDGAGFLDWGKPFCDLLDHSKIMPALRLRLGDCFRLDRIYGMSMSAGMERGRLHSDYGASSPYAGVPQGERYYSPDWEMIQGFVVVSWSLTDAGPGKGGFCCIPGSHKTNYRVPQSIQDAGEDAPQVVIPEAPAGSAVLFSEALTHGTADWLPPPPR
;
A
#
# COMPACT_ATOMS: atom_id res chain seq x y z
N MET A 1 11.72 8.58 37.52
CA MET A 1 11.84 7.52 36.51
C MET A 1 10.45 7.19 36.03
N HIS A 2 9.93 7.95 35.05
CA HIS A 2 8.69 7.59 34.37
C HIS A 2 9.07 6.49 33.38
N MET A 3 8.63 5.26 33.65
CA MET A 3 8.49 4.27 32.60
C MET A 3 7.47 4.84 31.62
N VAL A 4 7.95 5.27 30.45
CA VAL A 4 7.08 5.43 29.29
C VAL A 4 6.60 4.02 29.00
N VAL A 5 5.35 3.73 29.33
CA VAL A 5 4.66 2.57 28.77
C VAL A 5 4.69 2.84 27.28
N ALA A 6 5.53 2.11 26.54
CA ALA A 6 5.47 2.14 25.10
C ALA A 6 4.04 1.82 24.70
N ASP A 7 3.50 2.63 23.80
CA ASP A 7 2.12 2.49 23.33
C ASP A 7 1.98 1.09 22.71
N GLU A 8 1.21 0.20 23.36
CA GLU A 8 1.03 -1.20 22.93
C GLU A 8 0.57 -1.28 21.47
N GLU A 9 -0.21 -0.29 21.02
CA GLU A 9 -0.64 -0.15 19.63
C GLU A 9 0.56 0.08 18.71
N LEU A 10 1.49 0.96 19.10
CA LEU A 10 2.69 1.26 18.31
C LEU A 10 3.66 0.07 18.29
N GLU A 11 3.81 -0.64 19.41
CA GLU A 11 4.61 -1.87 19.47
C GLU A 11 4.03 -2.95 18.55
N MET A 12 2.70 -3.12 18.55
CA MET A 12 2.01 -4.04 17.67
C MET A 12 2.16 -3.65 16.20
N MET A 13 1.99 -2.36 15.86
CA MET A 13 2.23 -1.84 14.51
C MET A 13 3.67 -2.12 14.07
N GLN A 14 4.65 -1.88 14.93
CA GLN A 14 6.06 -2.16 14.64
C GLN A 14 6.29 -3.63 14.37
N TYR A 15 5.81 -4.50 15.26
CA TYR A 15 5.98 -5.93 15.17
C TYR A 15 5.34 -6.50 13.90
N LEU A 16 4.09 -6.13 13.62
CA LEU A 16 3.38 -6.59 12.43
C LEU A 16 4.04 -6.06 11.15
N PHE A 17 4.34 -4.76 11.07
CA PHE A 17 4.98 -4.21 9.87
C PHE A 17 6.34 -4.88 9.61
N ASP A 18 7.16 -5.14 10.63
CA ASP A 18 8.38 -5.93 10.45
C ASP A 18 8.09 -7.37 10.00
N LEU A 19 7.15 -8.05 10.67
CA LEU A 19 6.82 -9.44 10.42
C LEU A 19 6.36 -9.66 8.98
N GLN A 20 5.41 -8.88 8.51
CA GLN A 20 4.68 -9.11 7.26
C GLN A 20 4.88 -8.04 6.19
N GLY A 21 5.43 -6.88 6.52
CA GLY A 21 5.76 -5.81 5.56
C GLY A 21 4.60 -4.88 5.19
N TYR A 22 3.44 -5.07 5.83
CA TYR A 22 2.26 -4.21 5.66
C TYR A 22 1.42 -4.12 6.93
N LEU A 23 0.55 -3.11 6.98
CA LEU A 23 -0.48 -2.88 7.97
C LEU A 23 -1.79 -2.52 7.26
N VAL A 24 -2.92 -2.86 7.86
CA VAL A 24 -4.22 -2.30 7.52
C VAL A 24 -4.74 -1.55 8.74
N ILE A 25 -5.03 -0.27 8.56
CA ILE A 25 -5.68 0.57 9.56
C ILE A 25 -7.12 0.76 9.09
N GLU A 26 -8.02 -0.05 9.65
CA GLU A 26 -9.46 0.06 9.39
C GLU A 26 -10.03 1.32 10.02
N ASN A 27 -11.10 1.87 9.43
CA ASN A 27 -11.77 3.09 9.90
C ASN A 27 -10.78 4.26 10.07
N ALA A 28 -9.79 4.35 9.18
CA ALA A 28 -8.86 5.46 9.17
C ALA A 28 -9.57 6.75 8.72
N LEU A 29 -10.48 6.63 7.75
CA LEU A 29 -11.42 7.68 7.35
C LEU A 29 -12.83 7.33 7.83
N SER A 30 -13.60 8.35 8.19
CA SER A 30 -15.04 8.23 8.44
C SER A 30 -15.84 8.10 7.14
N ASP A 31 -17.08 7.60 7.26
CA ASP A 31 -18.02 7.53 6.13
C ASP A 31 -18.24 8.90 5.45
N THR A 32 -18.14 9.99 6.23
CA THR A 32 -18.28 11.36 5.72
C THR A 32 -17.08 11.76 4.87
N GLU A 33 -15.86 11.49 5.34
CA GLU A 33 -14.63 11.75 4.59
C GLU A 33 -14.57 10.91 3.31
N VAL A 34 -14.95 9.63 3.39
CA VAL A 34 -15.05 8.74 2.22
C VAL A 34 -16.07 9.29 1.21
N SER A 35 -17.24 9.73 1.68
CA SER A 35 -18.28 10.29 0.81
C SER A 35 -17.83 11.60 0.14
N GLU A 36 -17.14 12.47 0.88
CA GLU A 36 -16.60 13.74 0.36
C GLU A 36 -15.52 13.51 -0.71
N LEU A 37 -14.59 12.58 -0.46
CA LEU A 37 -13.56 12.20 -1.43
C LEU A 37 -14.18 11.61 -2.70
N ASN A 38 -15.15 10.70 -2.56
CA ASN A 38 -15.84 10.11 -3.71
C ASN A 38 -16.61 11.16 -4.52
N ALA A 39 -17.28 12.13 -3.88
CA ALA A 39 -17.96 13.21 -4.59
C ALA A 39 -16.97 14.06 -5.43
N LEU A 40 -15.79 14.38 -4.89
CA LEU A 40 -14.74 15.11 -5.61
C LEU A 40 -14.17 14.31 -6.80
N LEU A 41 -14.12 12.99 -6.69
CA LEU A 41 -13.73 12.10 -7.79
C LEU A 41 -14.80 12.07 -8.89
N ASP A 42 -16.07 11.95 -8.50
CA ASP A 42 -17.22 11.91 -9.40
C ASP A 42 -17.35 13.19 -10.23
N GLU A 43 -17.13 14.36 -9.61
CA GLU A 43 -17.15 15.67 -10.28
C GLU A 43 -16.14 15.77 -11.44
N ARG A 44 -15.00 15.07 -11.32
CA ARG A 44 -13.90 15.13 -12.30
C ARG A 44 -13.96 14.03 -13.34
N GLY A 45 -14.71 12.96 -13.07
CA GLY A 45 -14.82 11.79 -13.92
C GLY A 45 -13.58 10.90 -13.86
N LEU A 46 -13.76 9.67 -13.38
CA LEU A 46 -12.67 8.71 -13.27
C LEU A 46 -12.31 8.05 -14.62
N PRO A 47 -11.02 7.76 -14.87
CA PRO A 47 -10.63 6.87 -15.96
C PRO A 47 -11.27 5.49 -15.77
N LYS A 48 -11.70 4.89 -16.88
CA LYS A 48 -12.36 3.56 -16.91
C LYS A 48 -11.44 2.43 -17.35
N ASP A 49 -10.15 2.71 -17.56
CA ASP A 49 -9.17 1.79 -18.12
C ASP A 49 -8.09 1.37 -17.12
N GLY A 50 -8.31 1.58 -15.82
CA GLY A 50 -7.37 1.19 -14.76
C GLY A 50 -6.11 2.05 -14.72
N LYS A 51 -6.03 3.10 -15.54
CA LYS A 51 -4.87 3.97 -15.57
C LYS A 51 -4.77 4.83 -14.32
N ARG A 52 -3.52 5.05 -13.90
CA ARG A 52 -3.20 6.01 -12.85
C ARG A 52 -3.65 7.41 -13.26
N PHE A 53 -4.20 8.16 -12.31
CA PHE A 53 -4.62 9.55 -12.49
C PHE A 53 -4.30 10.38 -11.24
N GLY A 54 -4.48 11.70 -11.32
CA GLY A 54 -4.23 12.59 -10.18
C GLY A 54 -2.77 12.69 -9.77
N SER A 55 -1.83 12.28 -10.64
CA SER A 55 -0.39 12.34 -10.39
C SER A 55 0.19 13.72 -10.64
N ALA A 56 1.24 14.07 -9.90
CA ALA A 56 2.24 15.07 -10.28
C ALA A 56 3.36 14.35 -11.08
N PRO A 57 3.92 14.91 -12.19
CA PRO A 57 4.30 16.32 -12.31
C PRO A 57 3.58 17.17 -13.38
N ASP A 58 2.57 16.66 -14.10
CA ASP A 58 1.83 17.45 -15.13
C ASP A 58 0.89 18.52 -14.52
N GLY A 59 1.13 18.93 -13.26
CA GLY A 59 0.32 19.78 -12.40
C GLY A 59 0.52 19.39 -10.92
N ALA A 60 -0.29 19.93 -10.01
CA ALA A 60 -0.23 19.50 -8.60
C ALA A 60 -1.01 18.18 -8.34
N GLY A 61 -1.67 17.62 -9.35
CA GLY A 61 -2.43 16.37 -9.20
C GLY A 61 -3.54 16.51 -8.15
N PHE A 62 -3.70 15.51 -7.29
CA PHE A 62 -4.65 15.54 -6.18
C PHE A 62 -4.48 16.72 -5.21
N LEU A 63 -3.31 17.37 -5.17
CA LEU A 63 -3.09 18.52 -4.30
C LEU A 63 -3.92 19.75 -4.70
N ASP A 64 -4.34 19.82 -5.97
CA ASP A 64 -5.27 20.86 -6.46
C ASP A 64 -6.73 20.40 -6.43
N TRP A 65 -7.02 19.20 -5.91
CA TRP A 65 -8.38 18.62 -5.97
C TRP A 65 -9.27 18.98 -4.78
N GLY A 66 -8.69 19.66 -3.78
CA GLY A 66 -9.39 20.16 -2.61
C GLY A 66 -8.70 19.75 -1.32
N LYS A 67 -9.05 20.44 -0.23
CA LYS A 67 -8.51 20.18 1.10
C LYS A 67 -8.63 18.70 1.53
N PRO A 68 -9.73 17.97 1.23
CA PRO A 68 -9.84 16.56 1.62
C PRO A 68 -8.71 15.67 1.11
N PHE A 69 -8.19 15.91 -0.10
CA PHE A 69 -7.03 15.15 -0.62
C PHE A 69 -5.72 15.54 0.05
N CYS A 70 -5.54 16.82 0.38
CA CYS A 70 -4.37 17.29 1.11
C CYS A 70 -4.34 16.75 2.54
N ASP A 71 -5.50 16.62 3.19
CA ASP A 71 -5.63 16.12 4.57
C ASP A 71 -5.24 14.63 4.70
N LEU A 72 -5.17 13.89 3.59
CA LEU A 72 -4.68 12.52 3.58
C LEU A 72 -3.15 12.43 3.80
N LEU A 73 -2.40 13.49 3.50
CA LEU A 73 -0.92 13.46 3.50
C LEU A 73 -0.32 13.32 4.90
N ASP A 74 -0.96 13.95 5.89
CA ASP A 74 -0.53 13.97 7.29
C ASP A 74 -1.63 13.45 8.23
N HIS A 75 -2.50 12.59 7.71
CA HIS A 75 -3.65 12.08 8.44
C HIS A 75 -3.23 11.38 9.76
N SER A 76 -3.86 11.79 10.86
CA SER A 76 -3.47 11.37 12.22
C SER A 76 -3.40 9.85 12.42
N LYS A 77 -4.21 9.08 11.70
CA LYS A 77 -4.24 7.61 11.76
C LYS A 77 -3.03 6.92 11.13
N ILE A 78 -2.36 7.54 10.15
CA ILE A 78 -1.20 6.92 9.47
C ILE A 78 0.13 7.47 10.01
N MET A 79 0.12 8.67 10.58
CA MET A 79 1.33 9.35 11.03
C MET A 79 2.17 8.57 12.07
N PRO A 80 1.59 7.84 13.05
CA PRO A 80 2.36 6.99 13.96
C PRO A 80 3.17 5.93 13.21
N ALA A 81 2.53 5.20 12.27
CA ALA A 81 3.20 4.19 11.46
C ALA A 81 4.25 4.80 10.52
N LEU A 82 3.97 5.95 9.90
CA LEU A 82 4.94 6.63 9.04
C LEU A 82 6.17 7.11 9.81
N ARG A 83 5.99 7.76 10.97
CA ARG A 83 7.12 8.23 11.80
C ARG A 83 7.93 7.08 12.36
N LEU A 84 7.27 6.00 12.77
CA LEU A 84 7.93 4.78 13.21
C LEU A 84 8.88 4.22 12.13
N ARG A 85 8.47 4.29 10.86
CA ARG A 85 9.20 3.68 9.75
C ARG A 85 10.21 4.62 9.07
N LEU A 86 9.87 5.89 8.94
CA LEU A 86 10.62 6.88 8.15
C LEU A 86 11.31 7.95 9.00
N GLY A 87 11.09 7.94 10.32
CA GLY A 87 11.53 8.99 11.23
C GLY A 87 10.72 10.28 11.08
N ASP A 88 11.26 11.37 11.61
CA ASP A 88 10.56 12.66 11.65
C ASP A 88 10.68 13.49 10.35
N CYS A 89 11.56 13.09 9.44
CA CYS A 89 11.88 13.86 8.24
C CYS A 89 11.67 13.03 6.98
N PHE A 90 10.40 12.84 6.61
CA PHE A 90 10.02 12.24 5.33
C PHE A 90 9.26 13.24 4.45
N ARG A 91 9.12 12.88 3.17
CA ARG A 91 8.42 13.68 2.17
C ARG A 91 7.54 12.81 1.31
N LEU A 92 6.55 13.43 0.70
CA LEU A 92 5.80 12.85 -0.39
C LEU A 92 6.72 12.63 -1.61
N ASP A 93 6.84 11.40 -2.08
CA ASP A 93 7.59 11.09 -3.31
C ASP A 93 6.67 11.04 -4.53
N ARG A 94 5.52 10.33 -4.41
CA ARG A 94 4.54 10.14 -5.49
C ARG A 94 3.13 10.13 -4.95
N ILE A 95 2.20 10.63 -5.75
CA ILE A 95 0.75 10.51 -5.54
C ILE A 95 0.11 10.07 -6.84
N TYR A 96 -0.91 9.24 -6.74
CA TYR A 96 -1.80 8.90 -7.84
C TYR A 96 -2.99 8.11 -7.28
N GLY A 97 -4.09 8.10 -8.03
CA GLY A 97 -5.23 7.22 -7.81
C GLY A 97 -5.25 6.11 -8.83
N MET A 98 -5.96 5.04 -8.50
CA MET A 98 -6.31 3.97 -9.44
C MET A 98 -7.81 3.72 -9.33
N SER A 99 -8.48 3.69 -10.48
CA SER A 99 -9.91 3.41 -10.58
C SER A 99 -10.07 2.05 -11.21
N MET A 100 -10.61 1.09 -10.44
CA MET A 100 -10.85 -0.28 -10.89
C MET A 100 -12.33 -0.47 -11.21
N SER A 101 -12.63 -1.24 -12.25
CA SER A 101 -13.99 -1.60 -12.65
C SER A 101 -14.13 -3.11 -12.64
N ALA A 102 -15.36 -3.59 -12.46
CA ALA A 102 -15.65 -5.02 -12.47
C ALA A 102 -15.11 -5.69 -13.75
N GLY A 103 -14.36 -6.78 -13.57
CA GLY A 103 -13.73 -7.53 -14.65
C GLY A 103 -12.41 -6.96 -15.17
N MET A 104 -11.85 -5.92 -14.53
CA MET A 104 -10.46 -5.52 -14.79
C MET A 104 -9.49 -6.58 -14.28
N GLU A 105 -8.52 -6.91 -15.12
CA GLU A 105 -7.47 -7.89 -14.82
C GLU A 105 -6.53 -7.40 -13.71
N ARG A 106 -6.04 -8.37 -12.93
CA ARG A 106 -5.01 -8.19 -11.91
C ARG A 106 -3.73 -7.55 -12.43
N GLY A 107 -3.08 -6.84 -11.52
CA GLY A 107 -1.70 -6.39 -11.68
C GLY A 107 -0.71 -7.52 -11.38
N ARG A 108 0.42 -7.56 -12.10
CA ARG A 108 1.50 -8.50 -11.81
C ARG A 108 2.08 -8.27 -10.42
N LEU A 109 2.49 -9.36 -9.76
CA LEU A 109 3.24 -9.28 -8.52
C LEU A 109 4.62 -8.67 -8.77
N HIS A 110 4.93 -7.59 -8.05
CA HIS A 110 6.18 -6.86 -8.17
C HIS A 110 6.63 -6.31 -6.81
N SER A 111 7.88 -5.91 -6.73
CA SER A 111 8.39 -5.05 -5.67
C SER A 111 9.22 -3.95 -6.31
N ASP A 112 9.23 -2.76 -5.73
CA ASP A 112 10.03 -1.65 -6.26
C ASP A 112 11.50 -1.80 -5.84
N TYR A 113 11.72 -2.40 -4.67
CA TYR A 113 13.04 -2.70 -4.11
C TYR A 113 13.17 -4.17 -3.68
N GLY A 114 14.39 -4.57 -3.32
CA GLY A 114 14.70 -5.94 -2.88
C GLY A 114 14.92 -6.94 -4.03
N ALA A 115 15.01 -8.22 -3.69
CA ALA A 115 15.43 -9.28 -4.62
C ALA A 115 14.49 -9.42 -5.83
N SER A 116 13.20 -9.18 -5.63
CA SER A 116 12.17 -9.26 -6.68
C SER A 116 12.04 -7.99 -7.52
N SER A 117 12.77 -6.92 -7.21
CA SER A 117 12.74 -5.70 -8.01
C SER A 117 13.22 -5.97 -9.45
N PRO A 118 12.55 -5.41 -10.48
CA PRO A 118 12.98 -5.55 -11.86
C PRO A 118 14.38 -4.96 -12.10
N TYR A 119 14.84 -4.06 -11.23
CA TYR A 119 16.15 -3.39 -11.31
C TYR A 119 17.21 -3.98 -10.38
N ALA A 120 16.93 -5.10 -9.69
CA ALA A 120 17.90 -5.78 -8.84
C ALA A 120 19.01 -6.44 -9.70
N GLY A 121 20.08 -5.69 -9.96
CA GLY A 121 21.20 -6.06 -10.82
C GLY A 121 22.55 -6.10 -10.10
N VAL A 122 22.59 -6.58 -8.86
CA VAL A 122 23.83 -6.67 -8.09
C VAL A 122 24.67 -7.86 -8.59
N PRO A 123 25.94 -7.67 -8.99
CA PRO A 123 26.85 -8.75 -9.33
C PRO A 123 26.99 -9.77 -8.19
N GLN A 124 27.16 -11.04 -8.54
CA GLN A 124 27.33 -12.11 -7.55
C GLN A 124 28.55 -11.82 -6.66
N GLY A 125 28.32 -11.63 -5.36
CA GLY A 125 29.35 -11.35 -4.36
C GLY A 125 29.39 -9.92 -3.82
N GLU A 126 28.67 -8.96 -4.43
CA GLU A 126 28.67 -7.55 -4.02
C GLU A 126 27.36 -7.12 -3.34
N ARG A 127 26.82 -7.96 -2.45
CA ARG A 127 25.53 -7.67 -1.81
C ARG A 127 25.72 -6.84 -0.54
N TYR A 128 25.18 -5.63 -0.53
CA TYR A 128 25.01 -4.85 0.69
C TYR A 128 23.79 -5.37 1.43
N TYR A 129 24.00 -5.90 2.64
CA TYR A 129 22.93 -6.30 3.54
C TYR A 129 22.53 -5.12 4.40
N SER A 130 21.22 -4.88 4.56
CA SER A 130 20.74 -4.09 5.69
C SER A 130 21.08 -4.84 6.98
N PRO A 131 21.32 -4.15 8.11
CA PRO A 131 21.58 -4.81 9.40
C PRO A 131 20.48 -5.81 9.74
N ASP A 132 20.86 -6.98 10.25
CA ASP A 132 19.92 -8.09 10.54
C ASP A 132 18.85 -7.76 11.60
N TRP A 133 19.01 -6.66 12.33
CA TRP A 133 18.18 -6.26 13.46
C TRP A 133 17.41 -4.95 13.23
N GLU A 134 17.52 -4.34 12.04
CA GLU A 134 16.83 -3.09 11.71
C GLU A 134 16.38 -3.06 10.25
N MET A 135 15.08 -2.85 10.04
CA MET A 135 14.51 -2.64 8.72
C MET A 135 14.80 -1.20 8.26
N ILE A 136 15.79 -1.01 7.37
CA ILE A 136 16.18 0.30 6.78
C ILE A 136 15.52 0.53 5.41
N GLN A 137 14.22 0.27 5.28
CA GLN A 137 13.51 0.61 4.03
C GLN A 137 13.05 2.07 4.10
N GLY A 138 13.44 2.84 3.08
CA GLY A 138 13.30 4.30 3.07
C GLY A 138 11.99 4.82 2.48
N PHE A 139 11.05 3.93 2.17
CA PHE A 139 9.81 4.29 1.50
C PHE A 139 8.64 3.47 2.08
N VAL A 140 7.49 4.11 2.22
CA VAL A 140 6.24 3.46 2.62
C VAL A 140 5.17 3.95 1.69
N VAL A 141 4.40 3.03 1.12
CA VAL A 141 3.20 3.35 0.35
C VAL A 141 2.02 3.39 1.31
N VAL A 142 1.17 4.42 1.17
CA VAL A 142 -0.14 4.48 1.83
C VAL A 142 -1.21 4.44 0.76
N SER A 143 -2.05 3.41 0.79
CA SER A 143 -3.18 3.23 -0.11
C SER A 143 -4.48 3.42 0.66
N TRP A 144 -5.27 4.43 0.27
CA TRP A 144 -6.57 4.71 0.86
C TRP A 144 -7.68 3.96 0.11
N SER A 145 -8.45 3.14 0.82
CA SER A 145 -9.61 2.44 0.26
C SER A 145 -10.84 3.36 0.29
N LEU A 146 -11.32 3.83 -0.87
CA LEU A 146 -12.54 4.65 -0.97
C LEU A 146 -13.80 3.82 -1.26
N THR A 147 -13.62 2.52 -1.46
CA THR A 147 -14.65 1.49 -1.61
C THR A 147 -14.16 0.22 -0.91
N ASP A 148 -15.07 -0.71 -0.66
CA ASP A 148 -14.72 -1.99 -0.05
C ASP A 148 -13.76 -2.80 -0.92
N ALA A 149 -12.61 -3.18 -0.34
CA ALA A 149 -11.64 -4.09 -0.92
C ALA A 149 -11.43 -5.30 0.01
N GLY A 150 -10.91 -6.39 -0.54
CA GLY A 150 -10.67 -7.62 0.21
C GLY A 150 -10.85 -8.90 -0.62
N PRO A 151 -10.74 -10.07 0.02
CA PRO A 151 -10.99 -11.38 -0.59
C PRO A 151 -12.33 -11.40 -1.34
N GLY A 152 -12.31 -11.76 -2.62
CA GLY A 152 -13.51 -11.83 -3.44
C GLY A 152 -14.07 -10.47 -3.90
N LYS A 153 -13.42 -9.34 -3.57
CA LYS A 153 -13.76 -7.99 -4.04
C LYS A 153 -12.67 -7.42 -4.95
N GLY A 154 -11.41 -7.71 -4.63
CA GLY A 154 -10.23 -7.21 -5.33
C GLY A 154 -9.41 -6.26 -4.46
N GLY A 155 -8.42 -5.60 -5.09
CA GLY A 155 -7.59 -4.58 -4.45
C GLY A 155 -6.21 -5.05 -4.10
N PHE A 156 -5.62 -4.48 -3.06
CA PHE A 156 -4.23 -4.77 -2.71
C PHE A 156 -4.06 -6.26 -2.41
N CYS A 157 -3.06 -6.88 -3.02
CA CYS A 157 -2.62 -8.22 -2.66
C CYS A 157 -1.11 -8.23 -2.44
N CYS A 158 -0.61 -9.12 -1.60
CA CYS A 158 0.81 -9.20 -1.29
C CYS A 158 1.26 -10.61 -0.88
N ILE A 159 2.57 -10.82 -0.84
CA ILE A 159 3.19 -11.98 -0.20
C ILE A 159 3.75 -11.51 1.15
N PRO A 160 3.08 -11.81 2.28
CA PRO A 160 3.55 -11.41 3.61
C PRO A 160 5.01 -11.80 3.87
N GLY A 161 5.80 -10.86 4.37
CA GLY A 161 7.21 -11.10 4.73
C GLY A 161 8.18 -11.10 3.54
N SER A 162 7.69 -10.96 2.30
CA SER A 162 8.54 -11.01 1.10
C SER A 162 9.55 -9.86 1.00
N HIS A 163 9.33 -8.74 1.71
CA HIS A 163 10.27 -7.62 1.83
C HIS A 163 11.61 -8.00 2.48
N LYS A 164 11.66 -9.15 3.18
CA LYS A 164 12.87 -9.71 3.82
C LYS A 164 13.54 -10.81 3.00
N THR A 165 13.00 -11.15 1.82
CA THR A 165 13.50 -12.26 1.03
C THR A 165 14.80 -11.94 0.30
N ASN A 166 15.63 -12.98 0.15
CA ASN A 166 16.91 -12.90 -0.54
C ASN A 166 16.87 -13.42 -1.98
N TYR A 167 15.74 -13.98 -2.39
CA TYR A 167 15.55 -14.63 -3.68
C TYR A 167 14.31 -14.06 -4.36
N ARG A 168 14.32 -14.09 -5.70
CA ARG A 168 13.17 -13.68 -6.50
C ARG A 168 11.97 -14.60 -6.23
N VAL A 169 10.78 -14.02 -6.31
CA VAL A 169 9.52 -14.78 -6.31
C VAL A 169 9.55 -15.79 -7.47
N PRO A 170 9.35 -17.10 -7.20
CA PRO A 170 9.32 -18.13 -8.23
C PRO A 170 8.27 -17.85 -9.32
N GLN A 171 8.58 -18.25 -10.56
CA GLN A 171 7.69 -18.05 -11.71
C GLN A 171 6.32 -18.73 -11.50
N SER A 172 6.27 -19.89 -10.83
CA SER A 172 5.01 -20.57 -10.52
C SER A 172 4.07 -19.73 -9.63
N ILE A 173 4.61 -18.90 -8.74
CA ILE A 173 3.82 -17.97 -7.91
C ILE A 173 3.39 -16.78 -8.78
N GLN A 174 4.27 -16.28 -9.64
CA GLN A 174 3.95 -15.19 -10.57
C GLN A 174 2.81 -15.57 -11.54
N ASP A 175 2.83 -16.79 -12.07
CA ASP A 175 1.81 -17.29 -13.01
C ASP A 175 0.46 -17.50 -12.31
N ALA A 176 0.48 -18.03 -11.09
CA ALA A 176 -0.72 -18.19 -10.28
C ALA A 176 -1.30 -16.84 -9.81
N GLY A 177 -0.46 -15.83 -9.57
CA GLY A 177 -0.93 -14.50 -9.14
C GLY A 177 -1.63 -14.57 -7.78
N GLU A 178 -2.84 -14.02 -7.69
CA GLU A 178 -3.64 -14.05 -6.46
C GLU A 178 -4.10 -15.45 -6.03
N ASP A 179 -4.15 -16.41 -6.96
CA ASP A 179 -4.52 -17.80 -6.66
C ASP A 179 -3.38 -18.58 -5.97
N ALA A 180 -2.18 -17.99 -5.89
CA ALA A 180 -1.05 -18.60 -5.21
C ALA A 180 -1.29 -18.64 -3.69
N PRO A 181 -1.05 -19.78 -3.00
CA PRO A 181 -1.30 -19.89 -1.55
C PRO A 181 -0.38 -19.00 -0.70
N GLN A 182 0.66 -18.42 -1.28
CA GLN A 182 1.56 -17.46 -0.63
C GLN A 182 1.02 -16.02 -0.68
N VAL A 183 0.02 -15.75 -1.52
CA VAL A 183 -0.55 -14.42 -1.70
C VAL A 183 -1.75 -14.24 -0.78
N VAL A 184 -1.82 -13.08 -0.14
CA VAL A 184 -2.90 -12.66 0.73
C VAL A 184 -3.53 -11.39 0.16
N ILE A 185 -4.85 -11.35 0.15
CA ILE A 185 -5.65 -10.15 -0.07
C ILE A 185 -6.21 -9.77 1.31
N PRO A 186 -5.67 -8.76 2.00
CA PRO A 186 -6.23 -8.36 3.29
C PRO A 186 -7.60 -7.68 3.10
N GLU A 187 -8.48 -7.84 4.09
CA GLU A 187 -9.69 -7.03 4.16
C GLU A 187 -9.30 -5.56 4.29
N ALA A 188 -9.92 -4.70 3.49
CA ALA A 188 -9.75 -3.26 3.56
C ALA A 188 -11.08 -2.58 3.18
N PRO A 189 -12.07 -2.57 4.09
CA PRO A 189 -13.34 -1.86 3.90
C PRO A 189 -13.14 -0.40 3.53
N ALA A 190 -14.15 0.23 2.95
CA ALA A 190 -14.12 1.66 2.65
C ALA A 190 -13.71 2.46 3.91
N GLY A 191 -12.79 3.42 3.72
CA GLY A 191 -12.18 4.21 4.79
C GLY A 191 -10.93 3.58 5.42
N SER A 192 -10.50 2.40 4.98
CA SER A 192 -9.23 1.81 5.45
C SER A 192 -8.00 2.46 4.81
N ALA A 193 -6.87 2.43 5.51
CA ALA A 193 -5.55 2.73 4.96
C ALA A 193 -4.67 1.48 5.00
N VAL A 194 -4.18 1.05 3.83
CA VAL A 194 -3.19 -0.02 3.71
C VAL A 194 -1.81 0.61 3.59
N LEU A 195 -0.92 0.33 4.55
CA LEU A 195 0.46 0.78 4.53
C LEU A 195 1.37 -0.39 4.23
N PHE A 196 2.31 -0.24 3.29
CA PHE A 196 3.25 -1.32 2.99
C PHE A 196 4.61 -0.80 2.55
N SER A 197 5.63 -1.64 2.77
CA SER A 197 6.99 -1.37 2.33
C SER A 197 7.12 -1.59 0.83
N GLU A 198 7.89 -0.76 0.13
CA GLU A 198 8.01 -0.88 -1.32
C GLU A 198 8.77 -2.15 -1.77
N ALA A 199 9.57 -2.77 -0.88
CA ALA A 199 10.17 -4.06 -1.15
C ALA A 199 9.23 -5.26 -0.90
N LEU A 200 8.04 -5.04 -0.32
CA LEU A 200 7.04 -6.10 -0.22
C LEU A 200 6.61 -6.46 -1.64
N THR A 201 6.64 -7.75 -1.98
CA THR A 201 6.04 -8.22 -3.22
C THR A 201 4.53 -8.04 -3.12
N HIS A 202 3.98 -7.22 -4.00
CA HIS A 202 2.58 -6.82 -4.00
C HIS A 202 2.03 -6.70 -5.42
N GLY A 203 0.72 -6.60 -5.52
CA GLY A 203 0.00 -6.45 -6.77
C GLY A 203 -1.42 -5.93 -6.53
N THR A 204 -2.24 -6.06 -7.56
CA THR A 204 -3.67 -5.75 -7.48
C THR A 204 -4.42 -6.99 -7.90
N ALA A 205 -5.31 -7.48 -7.03
CA ALA A 205 -6.19 -8.60 -7.33
C ALA A 205 -7.30 -8.21 -8.30
N ASP A 206 -7.88 -9.21 -8.97
CA ASP A 206 -8.98 -9.07 -9.90
C ASP A 206 -10.14 -8.32 -9.23
N TRP A 207 -10.64 -7.29 -9.90
CA TRP A 207 -11.76 -6.51 -9.36
C TRP A 207 -13.06 -7.22 -9.72
N LEU A 208 -13.60 -7.95 -8.75
CA LEU A 208 -14.81 -8.71 -8.93
C LEU A 208 -16.04 -7.77 -8.82
N PRO A 209 -17.11 -8.04 -9.57
CA PRO A 209 -18.33 -7.26 -9.44
C PRO A 209 -18.80 -7.29 -7.97
N PRO A 210 -19.33 -6.17 -7.44
CA PRO A 210 -19.97 -6.22 -6.12
C PRO A 210 -21.06 -7.30 -6.15
N PRO A 211 -21.34 -7.97 -5.02
CA PRO A 211 -22.43 -8.92 -4.96
C PRO A 211 -23.71 -8.25 -5.51
N PRO A 212 -24.52 -8.98 -6.31
CA PRO A 212 -25.79 -8.45 -6.78
C PRO A 212 -26.61 -8.00 -5.56
N ARG A 213 -27.14 -6.78 -5.61
CA ARG A 213 -28.09 -6.30 -4.60
C ARG A 213 -29.37 -7.15 -4.62
#